data_AF-A0A9P6PKV0-F1
#
_entry.id   AF-A0A9P6PKV0-F1
#
_cell.length_a   1.000
_cell.length_b   1.000
_cell.length_c   1.000
_cell.angle_alpha   90.00
_cell.angle_beta   90.00
_cell.angle_gamma   90.00
#
_symmetry.space_group_name_H-M   'P 1'
#
loop_
_entity.id
_entity.type
_entity.pdbx_description
1 polymer ?
#
loop_
_entity_poly.entity_id
_entity_poly.type
_entity_poly.pdbx_seq_one_letter_code
_entity_poly.pdbx_strand_id
1 'polypeptide(L)'
;MTTQEREDYLHLWRYIGHMMGVDNVLNATISPERADACLESIVLHLVDPDAESGRLCEGLLKSMAPKPTILHKITNAIGFLPDPFKVHMALAEHLLGPEVWKDNGLPKMTRPYRVFRQIIMYFLYFDLWLVTKSPWWFRLRSPLIQGGHYKYIERVIGKKRSQFALKEVPKDGSQFSLESEVVTDERGMEFKAWSQMLTAASAAIGVALVLSQRT
;
A
#
# COMPACT_ATOMS: atom_id res chain seq x y z
N MET A 1 -19.13 -4.61 -3.27
CA MET A 1 -19.30 -5.15 -1.91
C MET A 1 -20.78 -5.21 -1.63
N THR A 2 -21.30 -6.40 -1.36
CA THR A 2 -22.71 -6.58 -0.95
C THR A 2 -22.92 -6.07 0.47
N THR A 3 -24.17 -5.86 0.88
CA THR A 3 -24.50 -5.47 2.26
C THR A 3 -23.99 -6.50 3.27
N GLN A 4 -24.10 -7.79 2.95
CA GLN A 4 -23.60 -8.88 3.80
C GLN A 4 -22.08 -8.82 3.94
N GLU A 5 -21.34 -8.65 2.84
CA GLU A 5 -19.87 -8.53 2.89
C GLU A 5 -19.42 -7.32 3.73
N ARG A 6 -20.16 -6.21 3.67
CA ARG A 6 -19.89 -5.01 4.49
C ARG A 6 -20.07 -5.32 5.97
N GLU A 7 -21.15 -6.01 6.31
CA GLU A 7 -21.46 -6.41 7.70
C GLU A 7 -20.45 -7.40 8.25
N ASP A 8 -20.07 -8.41 7.47
CA ASP A 8 -19.06 -9.42 7.84
C ASP A 8 -17.69 -8.76 8.08
N TYR A 9 -17.31 -7.79 7.23
CA TYR A 9 -16.08 -7.02 7.39
C TYR A 9 -16.08 -6.21 8.69
N LEU A 10 -17.19 -5.52 9.00
CA LEU A 10 -17.31 -4.78 10.26
C LEU A 10 -17.35 -5.71 11.48
N HIS A 11 -17.99 -6.87 11.36
CA HIS A 11 -18.01 -7.88 12.43
C HIS A 11 -16.60 -8.36 12.78
N LEU A 12 -15.75 -8.60 11.77
CA LEU A 12 -14.35 -8.93 12.00
C LEU A 12 -13.62 -7.83 12.78
N TRP A 13 -13.81 -6.56 12.40
CA TRP A 13 -13.19 -5.44 13.11
C TRP A 13 -13.72 -5.24 14.53
N ARG A 14 -15.01 -5.48 14.76
CA ARG A 14 -15.60 -5.50 16.12
C ARG A 14 -14.94 -6.55 16.98
N TYR A 15 -14.76 -7.76 16.45
CA TYR A 15 -14.10 -8.85 17.16
C TYR A 15 -12.63 -8.51 17.47
N ILE A 16 -11.89 -7.96 16.50
CA ILE A 16 -10.51 -7.49 16.74
C ILE A 16 -10.47 -6.43 17.85
N GLY A 17 -11.36 -5.44 17.82
CA GLY A 17 -11.47 -4.42 18.86
C GLY A 17 -11.77 -5.01 20.24
N HIS A 18 -12.69 -5.96 20.32
CA HIS A 18 -12.98 -6.68 21.56
C HIS A 18 -11.75 -7.42 22.09
N MET A 19 -11.01 -8.12 21.23
CA MET A 19 -9.76 -8.81 21.61
C MET A 19 -8.65 -7.85 22.04
N MET A 20 -8.68 -6.59 21.58
CA MET A 20 -7.80 -5.51 22.02
C MET A 20 -8.28 -4.82 23.31
N GLY A 21 -9.42 -5.23 23.88
CA GLY A 21 -9.98 -4.66 25.11
C GLY A 21 -10.77 -3.36 24.90
N VAL A 22 -11.19 -3.05 23.67
CA VAL A 22 -12.05 -1.90 23.39
C VAL A 22 -13.44 -2.17 23.97
N ASP A 23 -13.93 -1.25 24.80
CA ASP A 23 -15.28 -1.32 25.35
C ASP A 23 -16.33 -1.25 24.22
N ASN A 24 -17.38 -2.06 24.33
CA ASN A 24 -18.51 -2.07 23.40
C ASN A 24 -19.16 -0.69 23.26
N VAL A 25 -19.14 0.15 24.30
CA VAL A 25 -19.68 1.51 24.25
C VAL A 25 -18.89 2.41 23.27
N LEU A 26 -17.58 2.17 23.14
CA LEU A 26 -16.68 2.89 22.24
C LEU A 26 -16.62 2.26 20.85
N ASN A 27 -17.40 1.22 20.60
CA ASN A 27 -17.34 0.48 19.35
C ASN A 27 -17.92 1.30 18.19
N ALA A 28 -17.05 1.78 17.30
CA ALA A 28 -17.42 2.53 16.12
C ALA A 28 -17.97 1.63 15.01
N THR A 29 -17.67 0.33 15.02
CA THR A 29 -17.97 -0.62 13.93
C THR A 29 -19.28 -1.38 14.13
N ILE A 30 -20.19 -0.86 14.97
CA ILE A 30 -21.55 -1.42 15.21
C ILE A 30 -22.40 -1.36 13.95
N SER A 31 -22.33 -0.25 13.21
CA SER A 31 -22.98 -0.10 11.91
C SER A 31 -22.02 0.61 10.96
N PRO A 32 -22.22 0.44 9.65
CA PRO A 32 -21.37 1.12 8.70
C PRO A 32 -21.46 2.65 8.76
N GLU A 33 -22.65 3.20 9.00
CA GLU A 33 -22.87 4.65 9.10
C GLU A 33 -22.16 5.23 10.31
N ARG A 34 -22.19 4.51 11.44
CA ARG A 34 -21.46 4.90 12.65
C ARG A 34 -19.95 4.82 12.43
N ALA A 35 -19.47 3.80 11.71
CA ALA A 35 -18.06 3.65 11.40
C ALA A 35 -17.56 4.81 10.53
N ASP A 36 -18.32 5.14 9.47
CA ASP A 36 -18.01 6.24 8.56
C ASP A 36 -18.03 7.59 9.30
N ALA A 37 -19.07 7.89 10.07
CA ALA A 37 -19.19 9.14 10.83
C ALA A 37 -18.10 9.27 11.92
N CYS A 38 -17.75 8.16 12.59
CA CYS A 38 -16.67 8.15 13.58
C CYS A 38 -15.32 8.41 12.91
N LEU A 39 -15.04 7.75 11.79
CA LEU A 39 -13.81 7.97 11.02
C LEU A 39 -13.71 9.42 10.54
N GLU A 40 -14.79 9.97 9.99
CA GLU A 40 -14.86 11.37 9.57
C GLU A 40 -14.60 12.32 10.75
N SER A 41 -15.23 12.08 11.89
CA SER A 41 -15.04 12.88 13.11
C SER A 41 -13.58 12.84 13.60
N ILE A 42 -12.96 11.65 13.61
CA ILE A 42 -11.55 11.49 13.97
C ILE A 42 -10.66 12.28 13.01
N VAL A 43 -10.87 12.14 11.70
CA VAL A 43 -10.07 12.82 10.69
C VAL A 43 -10.24 14.34 10.76
N LEU A 44 -11.44 14.85 11.00
CA LEU A 44 -11.69 16.30 11.02
C LEU A 44 -11.31 16.97 12.35
N HIS A 45 -11.27 16.25 13.46
CA HIS A 45 -11.14 16.86 14.79
C HIS A 45 -9.94 16.39 15.60
N LEU A 46 -9.36 15.22 15.28
CA LEU A 46 -8.24 14.66 16.03
C LEU A 46 -6.94 14.60 15.22
N VAL A 47 -7.03 14.59 13.88
CA VAL A 47 -5.84 14.57 13.02
C VAL A 47 -5.28 15.98 12.89
N ASP A 48 -4.16 16.23 13.55
CA ASP A 48 -3.37 17.46 13.42
C ASP A 48 -1.94 17.09 12.99
N PRO A 49 -1.64 17.06 11.67
CA PRO A 49 -0.33 16.68 11.18
C PRO A 49 0.76 17.65 11.67
N ASP A 50 1.87 17.10 12.13
CA ASP A 50 3.01 17.86 12.61
C ASP A 50 4.33 17.42 11.94
N ALA A 51 5.43 18.04 12.37
CA ALA A 51 6.74 17.73 11.82
C ALA A 51 7.18 16.28 12.14
N GLU A 52 6.70 15.68 13.23
CA GLU A 52 7.01 14.31 13.62
C GLU A 52 6.23 13.31 12.76
N SER A 53 4.92 13.54 12.56
CA SER A 53 4.07 12.74 11.68
C SER A 53 4.58 12.76 10.24
N GLY A 54 5.05 13.91 9.77
CA GLY A 54 5.69 14.05 8.45
C GLY A 54 6.94 13.18 8.30
N ARG A 55 7.83 13.19 9.30
CA ARG A 55 9.05 12.34 9.31
C ARG A 55 8.71 10.86 9.38
N LEU A 56 7.74 10.49 10.22
CA LEU A 56 7.27 9.10 10.32
C LEU A 56 6.68 8.63 8.99
N CYS A 57 5.84 9.45 8.36
CA CYS A 57 5.23 9.14 7.07
C CYS A 57 6.29 8.97 5.98
N GLU A 58 7.27 9.89 5.89
CA GLU A 58 8.38 9.78 4.94
C GLU A 58 9.20 8.50 5.17
N GLY A 59 9.52 8.17 6.43
CA GLY A 59 10.23 6.95 6.81
C GLY A 59 9.47 5.69 6.40
N LEU A 60 8.16 5.65 6.67
CA LEU A 60 7.28 4.55 6.28
C LEU A 60 7.23 4.39 4.76
N LEU A 61 7.01 5.46 4.01
CA LEU A 61 7.00 5.44 2.54
C LEU A 61 8.32 4.93 1.96
N LYS A 62 9.46 5.34 2.52
CA LYS A 62 10.78 4.83 2.09
C LYS A 62 10.96 3.36 2.41
N SER A 63 10.49 2.90 3.56
CA SER A 63 10.63 1.50 4.01
C SER A 63 9.75 0.53 3.22
N MET A 64 8.56 0.97 2.81
CA MET A 64 7.59 0.17 2.05
C MET A 64 7.84 0.21 0.55
N ALA A 65 8.58 1.20 0.06
CA ALA A 65 8.86 1.33 -1.34
C ALA A 65 9.68 0.14 -1.87
N PRO A 66 9.33 -0.40 -3.05
CA PRO A 66 10.07 -1.48 -3.65
C PRO A 66 11.51 -1.02 -3.93
N LYS A 67 12.48 -1.72 -3.34
CA LYS A 67 13.91 -1.45 -3.59
C LYS A 67 14.19 -1.60 -5.09
N PRO A 68 14.94 -0.70 -5.74
CA PRO A 68 15.21 -0.82 -7.16
C PRO A 68 16.02 -2.10 -7.49
N THR A 69 15.53 -2.92 -8.44
CA THR A 69 16.29 -4.09 -8.94
C THR A 69 17.58 -3.61 -9.63
N ILE A 70 18.56 -4.49 -9.80
CA ILE A 70 19.73 -4.25 -10.67
C ILE A 70 19.26 -3.86 -12.09
N LEU A 71 18.25 -4.55 -12.63
CA LEU A 71 17.68 -4.27 -13.96
C LEU A 71 17.05 -2.87 -14.02
N HIS A 72 16.39 -2.44 -12.94
CA HIS A 72 15.79 -1.13 -12.82
C HIS A 72 16.85 -0.02 -12.73
N LYS A 73 17.96 -0.27 -12.03
CA LYS A 73 19.11 0.65 -12.02
C LYS A 73 19.71 0.83 -13.41
N ILE A 74 19.84 -0.27 -14.17
CA ILE A 74 20.36 -0.26 -15.55
C ILE A 74 19.41 0.51 -16.48
N THR A 75 18.10 0.26 -16.38
CA THR A 75 17.09 0.88 -17.25
C THR A 75 16.77 2.33 -16.87
N ASN A 76 16.90 2.72 -15.60
CA ASN A 76 16.85 4.12 -15.17
C ASN A 76 18.04 4.93 -15.71
N ALA A 77 19.22 4.34 -15.83
CA ALA A 77 20.37 5.01 -16.44
C ALA A 77 20.10 5.38 -17.91
N ILE A 78 19.18 4.68 -18.56
CA ILE A 78 18.75 4.90 -19.95
C ILE A 78 17.50 5.83 -19.99
N GLY A 79 16.98 6.26 -18.84
CA GLY A 79 15.87 7.22 -18.72
C GLY A 79 14.48 6.67 -19.07
N PHE A 80 14.34 5.34 -19.19
CA PHE A 80 13.12 4.74 -19.76
C PHE A 80 12.05 4.40 -18.71
N LEU A 81 12.42 4.18 -17.44
CA LEU A 81 11.48 3.77 -16.39
C LEU A 81 11.31 4.83 -15.29
N PRO A 82 10.09 4.98 -14.73
CA PRO A 82 9.86 5.87 -13.60
C PRO A 82 10.42 5.26 -12.31
N ASP A 83 10.93 6.12 -11.42
CA ASP A 83 11.43 5.73 -10.10
C ASP A 83 10.30 5.09 -9.25
N PRO A 84 10.44 3.82 -8.82
CA PRO A 84 9.42 3.07 -8.09
C PRO A 84 9.04 3.73 -6.77
N PHE A 85 9.99 4.41 -6.12
CA PHE A 85 9.70 5.17 -4.91
C PHE A 85 8.77 6.34 -5.22
N LYS A 86 9.05 7.12 -6.26
CA LYS A 86 8.22 8.25 -6.67
C LYS A 86 6.85 7.81 -7.20
N VAL A 87 6.77 6.64 -7.84
CA VAL A 87 5.48 6.03 -8.20
C VAL A 87 4.69 5.64 -6.95
N HIS A 88 5.33 5.00 -5.97
CA HIS A 88 4.71 4.65 -4.69
C HIS A 88 4.20 5.89 -3.95
N MET A 89 5.00 6.96 -3.89
CA MET A 89 4.59 8.24 -3.32
C MET A 89 3.40 8.86 -4.06
N ALA A 90 3.40 8.84 -5.40
CA ALA A 90 2.29 9.38 -6.18
C ALA A 90 0.98 8.61 -5.95
N LEU A 91 1.06 7.29 -5.79
CA LEU A 91 -0.10 6.47 -5.43
C LEU A 91 -0.56 6.74 -3.99
N ALA A 92 0.37 6.91 -3.05
CA ALA A 92 0.05 7.26 -1.66
C ALA A 92 -0.62 8.64 -1.56
N GLU A 93 -0.10 9.66 -2.28
CA GLU A 93 -0.72 10.99 -2.39
C GLU A 93 -2.16 10.90 -2.93
N HIS A 94 -2.42 9.95 -3.85
CA HIS A 94 -3.76 9.74 -4.38
C HIS A 94 -4.75 9.23 -3.33
N LEU A 95 -4.30 8.25 -2.53
CA LEU A 95 -5.13 7.56 -1.55
C LEU A 95 -5.40 8.43 -0.33
N LEU A 96 -4.39 9.18 0.13
CA LEU A 96 -4.50 10.07 1.29
C LEU A 96 -5.15 11.41 0.95
N GLY A 97 -5.06 11.84 -0.30
CA GLY A 97 -5.52 13.14 -0.75
C GLY A 97 -4.45 14.24 -0.62
N PRO A 98 -4.59 15.32 -1.40
CA PRO A 98 -3.57 16.37 -1.50
C PRO A 98 -3.46 17.22 -0.23
N GLU A 99 -4.51 17.33 0.56
CA GLU A 99 -4.56 18.14 1.79
C GLU A 99 -3.71 17.47 2.88
N VAL A 100 -4.05 16.24 3.26
CA VAL A 100 -3.27 15.42 4.20
C VAL A 100 -1.80 15.32 3.78
N TRP A 101 -1.52 15.17 2.48
CA TRP A 101 -0.16 15.11 1.96
C TRP A 101 0.62 16.40 2.20
N LYS A 102 -0.01 17.55 1.94
CA LYS A 102 0.57 18.88 2.13
C LYS A 102 0.77 19.19 3.60
N ASP A 103 -0.19 18.84 4.44
CA ASP A 103 -0.17 19.13 5.88
C ASP A 103 0.93 18.33 6.60
N ASN A 104 1.22 17.10 6.13
CA ASN A 104 2.39 16.33 6.58
C ASN A 104 3.74 16.84 6.02
N GLY A 105 3.77 17.95 5.28
CA GLY A 105 4.99 18.54 4.73
C GLY A 105 5.69 17.67 3.67
N LEU A 106 4.97 16.72 3.05
CA LEU A 106 5.57 15.77 2.11
C LEU A 106 5.87 16.44 0.76
N PRO A 107 6.90 15.97 0.02
CA PRO A 107 7.31 16.60 -1.22
C PRO A 107 6.22 16.48 -2.29
N LYS A 108 6.00 17.58 -3.04
CA LYS A 108 5.02 17.62 -4.13
C LYS A 108 5.46 16.71 -5.28
N MET A 109 4.53 15.92 -5.79
CA MET A 109 4.80 15.06 -6.94
C MET A 109 4.98 15.87 -8.22
N THR A 110 6.01 15.52 -9.01
CA THR A 110 6.24 16.15 -10.31
C THR A 110 5.20 15.67 -11.33
N ARG A 111 4.93 16.51 -12.34
CA ARG A 111 3.93 16.24 -13.38
C ARG A 111 4.00 14.85 -14.02
N PRO A 112 5.17 14.30 -14.41
CA PRO A 112 5.22 12.97 -15.04
C PRO A 112 4.68 11.87 -14.11
N TYR A 113 4.96 11.93 -12.81
CA TYR A 113 4.45 10.91 -11.87
C TYR A 113 2.95 11.05 -11.60
N ARG A 114 2.38 12.25 -11.74
CA ARG A 114 0.91 12.42 -11.69
C ARG A 114 0.23 11.80 -12.91
N VAL A 115 0.83 11.94 -14.09
CA VAL A 115 0.33 11.29 -15.32
C VAL A 115 0.47 9.78 -15.18
N PHE A 116 1.62 9.29 -14.72
CA PHE A 116 1.87 7.87 -14.53
C PHE A 116 0.90 7.25 -13.52
N ARG A 117 0.65 7.93 -12.40
CA ARG A 117 -0.42 7.58 -11.46
C ARG A 117 -1.76 7.43 -12.16
N GLN A 118 -2.16 8.42 -12.97
CA GLN A 118 -3.46 8.39 -13.64
C GLN A 118 -3.58 7.19 -14.60
N ILE A 119 -2.50 6.86 -15.30
CA ILE A 119 -2.42 5.67 -16.15
C ILE A 119 -2.62 4.40 -15.32
N ILE A 120 -1.95 4.28 -14.17
CA ILE A 120 -2.14 3.15 -13.25
C ILE A 120 -3.59 3.05 -12.79
N MET A 121 -4.21 4.17 -12.39
CA MET A 121 -5.59 4.17 -11.92
C MET A 121 -6.57 3.74 -13.03
N TYR A 122 -6.40 4.24 -14.25
CA TYR A 122 -7.22 3.78 -15.39
C TYR A 122 -7.03 2.30 -15.67
N PHE A 123 -5.81 1.78 -15.58
CA PHE A 123 -5.55 0.36 -15.70
C PHE A 123 -6.27 -0.45 -14.61
N LEU A 124 -6.21 -0.01 -13.35
CA LEU A 124 -6.91 -0.67 -12.23
C LEU A 124 -8.43 -0.68 -12.44
N TYR A 125 -9.01 0.43 -12.92
CA TYR A 125 -10.43 0.49 -13.23
C TYR A 125 -10.82 -0.41 -14.41
N PHE A 126 -9.99 -0.44 -15.44
CA PHE A 126 -10.21 -1.32 -16.59
C PHE A 126 -10.11 -2.79 -16.20
N ASP A 127 -9.14 -3.16 -15.38
CA ASP A 127 -8.96 -4.51 -14.86
C ASP A 127 -10.13 -4.92 -13.95
N LEU A 128 -10.60 -4.03 -13.08
CA LEU A 128 -11.81 -4.24 -12.29
C LEU A 128 -13.03 -4.45 -13.18
N TRP A 129 -13.20 -3.61 -14.20
CA TRP A 129 -14.27 -3.74 -15.18
C TRP A 129 -14.21 -5.10 -15.90
N LEU A 130 -13.02 -5.51 -16.37
CA LEU A 130 -12.82 -6.82 -17.00
C LEU A 130 -13.17 -7.97 -16.07
N VAL A 131 -12.79 -7.90 -14.79
CA VAL A 131 -13.16 -8.91 -13.79
C VAL A 131 -14.67 -9.03 -13.63
N THR A 132 -15.40 -7.90 -13.65
CA THR A 132 -16.86 -7.92 -13.51
C THR A 132 -17.60 -8.39 -14.77
N LYS A 133 -17.00 -8.21 -15.97
CA LYS A 133 -17.68 -8.49 -17.25
C LYS A 133 -17.20 -9.76 -17.95
N SER A 134 -15.98 -10.22 -17.68
CA SER A 134 -15.37 -11.35 -18.37
C SER A 134 -15.04 -12.48 -17.38
N PRO A 135 -15.86 -13.54 -17.35
CA PRO A 135 -15.57 -14.75 -16.55
C PRO A 135 -14.26 -15.44 -16.95
N TRP A 136 -13.83 -15.28 -18.21
CA TRP A 136 -12.55 -15.79 -18.68
C TRP A 136 -11.38 -15.03 -18.04
N TRP A 137 -11.44 -13.68 -18.04
CA TRP A 137 -10.42 -12.84 -17.42
C TRP A 137 -10.32 -13.12 -15.92
N PHE A 138 -11.45 -13.21 -15.21
CA PHE A 138 -11.47 -13.55 -13.79
C PHE A 138 -10.78 -14.90 -13.51
N ARG A 139 -11.09 -15.94 -14.28
CA ARG A 139 -10.50 -17.28 -14.11
C ARG A 139 -9.00 -17.30 -14.36
N LEU A 140 -8.52 -16.55 -15.35
CA LEU A 140 -7.08 -16.48 -15.67
C LEU A 140 -6.31 -15.64 -14.63
N ARG A 141 -6.87 -14.50 -14.23
CA ARG A 141 -6.24 -13.51 -13.35
C ARG A 141 -6.25 -13.97 -11.88
N SER A 142 -7.33 -14.61 -11.42
CA SER A 142 -7.53 -14.94 -10.00
C SER A 142 -6.40 -15.79 -9.39
N PRO A 143 -5.93 -16.90 -10.00
CA PRO A 143 -4.84 -17.69 -9.46
C PRO A 143 -3.51 -16.92 -9.37
N LEU A 144 -3.25 -16.01 -10.32
CA LEU A 144 -2.03 -15.20 -10.34
C LEU A 144 -2.03 -14.20 -9.18
N ILE A 145 -3.15 -13.51 -8.95
CA ILE A 145 -3.28 -12.59 -7.81
C ILE A 145 -3.25 -13.35 -6.50
N GLN A 146 -4.01 -14.44 -6.38
CA GLN A 146 -4.05 -15.25 -5.17
C GLN A 146 -2.64 -15.74 -4.82
N GLY A 147 -1.90 -16.28 -5.79
CA GLY A 147 -0.51 -16.68 -5.59
C GLY A 147 0.41 -15.53 -5.20
N GLY A 148 0.22 -14.34 -5.80
CA GLY A 148 0.94 -13.12 -5.43
C GLY A 148 0.65 -12.66 -3.99
N HIS A 149 -0.62 -12.60 -3.61
CA HIS A 149 -1.08 -12.23 -2.27
C HIS A 149 -0.62 -13.24 -1.23
N TYR A 150 -0.69 -14.55 -1.51
CA TYR A 150 -0.23 -15.58 -0.58
C TYR A 150 1.26 -15.44 -0.29
N LYS A 151 2.07 -15.23 -1.33
CA LYS A 151 3.52 -14.98 -1.19
C LYS A 151 3.81 -13.68 -0.45
N TYR A 152 2.98 -12.65 -0.63
CA TYR A 152 3.10 -11.40 0.11
C TYR A 152 2.79 -11.61 1.60
N ILE A 153 1.67 -12.28 1.92
CA ILE A 153 1.28 -12.65 3.29
C ILE A 153 2.37 -13.49 3.94
N GLU A 154 2.87 -14.52 3.27
CA GLU A 154 3.97 -15.36 3.77
C GLU A 154 5.24 -14.54 4.06
N ARG A 155 5.55 -13.54 3.22
CA ARG A 155 6.73 -12.68 3.42
C ARG A 155 6.57 -11.61 4.48
N VAL A 156 5.36 -11.07 4.66
CA VAL A 156 5.11 -9.95 5.59
C VAL A 156 4.65 -10.45 6.95
N ILE A 157 3.75 -11.43 6.95
CA ILE A 157 3.12 -12.00 8.15
C ILE A 157 3.80 -13.32 8.55
N GLY A 158 4.28 -14.11 7.57
CA GLY A 158 4.90 -15.42 7.80
C GLY A 158 6.39 -15.39 8.16
N LYS A 159 7.06 -14.22 8.15
CA LYS A 159 8.39 -14.09 8.78
C LYS A 159 8.27 -14.35 10.28
N LYS A 160 9.34 -14.91 10.87
CA LYS A 160 9.45 -15.20 12.33
C LYS A 160 8.71 -14.12 13.12
N ARG A 161 7.64 -14.54 13.83
CA ARG A 161 6.83 -13.68 14.69
C ARG A 161 7.74 -12.65 15.34
N SER A 162 7.61 -11.38 14.97
CA SER A 162 8.08 -10.31 15.84
C SER A 162 7.36 -10.57 17.15
N GLN A 163 8.08 -11.07 18.15
CA GLN A 163 7.51 -11.11 19.49
C GLN A 163 7.22 -9.64 19.80
N PHE A 164 5.95 -9.34 20.07
CA PHE A 164 5.58 -8.03 20.59
C PHE A 164 6.20 -7.95 21.99
N ALA A 165 7.46 -7.52 22.04
CA ALA A 165 8.15 -7.28 23.29
C ALA A 165 7.59 -5.98 23.86
N LEU A 166 7.12 -6.05 25.10
CA LEU A 166 6.83 -4.84 25.87
C LEU A 166 8.14 -4.06 25.99
N LYS A 167 8.23 -2.91 25.33
CA LYS A 167 9.35 -1.99 25.54
C LYS A 167 9.14 -1.33 26.91
N GLU A 168 10.09 -1.50 27.81
CA GLU A 168 10.06 -0.78 29.08
C GLU A 168 10.22 0.72 28.81
N VAL A 169 9.30 1.52 29.34
CA VAL A 169 9.40 2.98 29.27
C VAL A 169 10.48 3.42 30.27
N PRO A 170 11.57 4.06 29.83
CA PRO A 170 12.60 4.56 30.73
C PRO A 170 11.98 5.54 31.74
N LYS A 171 12.22 5.33 33.03
CA LYS A 171 11.69 6.19 34.11
C LYS A 171 12.28 7.61 34.11
N ASP A 172 13.37 7.80 33.37
CA ASP A 172 14.21 9.00 33.43
C ASP A 172 13.88 10.05 32.36
N GLY A 173 12.82 9.84 31.56
CA GLY A 173 12.35 10.81 30.55
C GLY A 173 13.28 11.01 29.35
N SER A 174 14.28 10.15 29.15
CA SER A 174 15.17 10.19 27.98
C SER A 174 14.45 9.79 26.69
N GLN A 175 14.83 10.40 25.56
CA GLN A 175 14.23 10.19 24.24
C GLN A 175 14.14 8.71 23.83
N PHE A 176 12.95 8.30 23.41
CA PHE A 176 12.64 6.97 22.92
C PHE A 176 13.07 6.85 21.45
N SER A 177 14.03 5.97 21.14
CA SER A 177 14.37 5.63 19.75
C SER A 177 13.48 4.48 19.27
N LEU A 178 12.77 4.69 18.16
CA LEU A 178 11.95 3.69 17.48
C LEU A 178 12.76 2.72 16.60
N GLU A 179 14.09 2.71 16.69
CA GLU A 179 14.91 1.73 15.96
C GLU A 179 14.67 0.32 16.53
N SER A 180 13.71 -0.39 15.94
CA SER A 180 13.71 -1.84 15.99
C SER A 180 14.92 -2.34 15.20
N GLU A 181 15.71 -3.25 15.76
CA GLU A 181 16.71 -4.02 15.03
C GLU A 181 16.09 -4.56 13.74
N VAL A 182 16.39 -3.93 12.61
CA VAL A 182 16.10 -4.46 11.29
C VAL A 182 17.09 -5.59 11.10
N VAL A 183 16.64 -6.82 11.34
CA VAL A 183 17.39 -8.02 10.95
C VAL A 183 17.61 -7.95 9.43
N THR A 184 18.83 -7.56 9.04
CA THR A 184 19.30 -7.56 7.66
C THR A 184 19.44 -8.99 7.17
N ASP A 185 18.44 -9.48 6.43
CA ASP A 185 18.54 -10.78 5.74
C ASP A 185 19.11 -10.57 4.32
N GLU A 186 20.30 -11.14 4.11
CA GLU A 186 21.10 -11.13 2.88
C GLU A 186 20.50 -12.02 1.78
N ARG A 187 19.42 -11.62 1.10
CA ARG A 187 18.89 -12.42 -0.03
C ARG A 187 18.53 -11.60 -1.26
N GLY A 188 19.57 -11.18 -1.97
CA GLY A 188 19.53 -10.46 -3.26
C GLY A 188 19.07 -11.27 -4.48
N MET A 189 18.67 -12.54 -4.35
CA MET A 189 18.29 -13.39 -5.50
C MET A 189 16.78 -13.47 -5.79
N GLU A 190 15.90 -13.14 -4.85
CA GLU A 190 14.44 -13.37 -4.99
C GLU A 190 13.66 -12.22 -5.67
N PHE A 191 14.35 -11.15 -6.05
CA PHE A 191 13.75 -9.96 -6.66
C PHE A 191 13.42 -10.13 -8.15
N LYS A 192 13.94 -11.20 -8.77
CA LYS A 192 13.77 -11.53 -10.21
C LYS A 192 12.32 -11.85 -10.58
N ALA A 193 11.56 -12.52 -9.69
CA ALA A 193 10.19 -12.94 -9.96
C ALA A 193 9.17 -11.79 -9.92
N TRP A 194 9.34 -10.83 -8.99
CA TRP A 194 8.49 -9.65 -8.87
C TRP A 194 8.73 -8.65 -10.00
N SER A 195 10.00 -8.43 -10.36
CA SER A 195 10.31 -7.66 -11.54
C SER A 195 9.79 -8.34 -12.80
N GLN A 196 9.88 -9.66 -12.94
CA GLN A 196 9.30 -10.36 -14.09
C GLN A 196 7.78 -10.26 -14.16
N MET A 197 7.06 -10.24 -13.03
CA MET A 197 5.59 -10.09 -13.03
C MET A 197 5.14 -8.66 -13.38
N LEU A 198 5.81 -7.65 -12.81
CA LEU A 198 5.55 -6.24 -13.15
C LEU A 198 6.07 -5.89 -14.55
N THR A 199 7.18 -6.47 -14.99
CA THR A 199 7.74 -6.33 -16.35
C THR A 199 6.92 -7.10 -17.36
N ALA A 200 6.33 -8.26 -17.03
CA ALA A 200 5.40 -8.95 -17.92
C ALA A 200 4.08 -8.19 -18.05
N ALA A 201 3.57 -7.61 -16.96
CA ALA A 201 2.40 -6.73 -16.99
C ALA A 201 2.68 -5.44 -17.80
N SER A 202 3.87 -4.84 -17.65
CA SER A 202 4.25 -3.64 -18.42
C SER A 202 4.73 -3.92 -19.85
N ALA A 203 5.30 -5.10 -20.14
CA ALA A 203 5.64 -5.55 -21.50
C ALA A 203 4.38 -5.98 -22.27
N ALA A 204 3.38 -6.56 -21.60
CA ALA A 204 2.07 -6.79 -22.21
C ALA A 204 1.39 -5.47 -22.60
N ILE A 205 1.57 -4.41 -21.80
CA ILE A 205 1.11 -3.05 -22.11
C ILE A 205 1.90 -2.45 -23.29
N GLY A 206 3.22 -2.62 -23.32
CA GLY A 206 4.06 -2.15 -24.43
C GLY A 206 3.75 -2.85 -25.76
N VAL A 207 3.53 -4.17 -25.74
CA VAL A 207 3.17 -4.95 -26.95
C VAL A 207 1.75 -4.63 -27.42
N ALA A 208 0.79 -4.44 -26.51
CA ALA A 208 -0.58 -4.04 -26.86
C ALA A 208 -0.63 -2.64 -27.51
N LEU A 209 0.19 -1.70 -27.02
CA LEU A 209 0.29 -0.35 -27.59
C LEU A 209 1.02 -0.31 -28.95
N VAL A 210 2.02 -1.17 -29.17
CA VAL A 210 2.72 -1.26 -30.46
C VAL A 210 1.88 -1.98 -31.52
N LEU A 211 1.06 -2.96 -31.12
CA LEU A 211 0.17 -3.66 -32.04
C LEU A 211 -1.05 -2.82 -32.42
N SER A 212 -1.53 -1.92 -31.57
CA SER A 212 -2.64 -1.01 -31.89
C SER A 212 -2.24 0.18 -32.78
N GLN A 213 -0.95 0.36 -33.08
CA GLN A 213 -0.44 1.40 -33.98
C GLN A 213 -0.14 0.88 -35.39
N ARG A 214 -0.36 -0.42 -35.66
CA ARG A 214 -0.11 -1.06 -36.96
C ARG A 214 -1.36 -1.66 -37.62
N THR A 215 -2.54 -1.33 -37.12
CA THR A 215 -3.86 -1.60 -37.73
C THR A 215 -4.60 -0.30 -37.88
#